data_AF-A0AAD9QB68-F1
#
_entry.id   AF-A0AAD9QB68-F1
#
_cell.length_a   1.000
_cell.length_b   1.000
_cell.length_c   1.000
_cell.angle_alpha   90.00
_cell.angle_beta   90.00
_cell.angle_gamma   90.00
#
_symmetry.space_group_name_H-M   'P 1'
#
loop_
_entity.id
_entity.type
_entity.pdbx_description
1 polymer ?
#
loop_
_entity_poly.entity_id
_entity_poly.type
_entity_poly.pdbx_seq_one_letter_code
_entity_poly.pdbx_strand_id
1 'polypeptide(L)'
;MCMLSPRSLPLLGRRQTPRFSRVTHARKVNGGLRQLCCYDNETRENLRNNMAAEKRTISAIGLLKDVEFHMVKAAAETISRKDQDGFNEPYILGLLECDWDAFIRAKRKHEFLYMDVEVNHERVGRLVIELFSERLPRTCCNFRELCLGTNTETERHDPPLKLWYKDSIFHRVVPNGWIQGGGEF
;
A
#
# COMPACT_ATOMS: atom_id res chain seq x y z
N MET A 1 1.82 7.98 -10.45
CA MET A 1 1.72 8.25 -11.90
C MET A 1 2.03 6.95 -12.62
N CYS A 2 1.01 6.18 -13.04
CA CYS A 2 1.24 4.97 -13.82
C CYS A 2 1.41 5.38 -15.29
N MET A 3 2.62 5.25 -15.83
CA MET A 3 2.86 5.34 -17.27
C MET A 3 2.67 3.94 -17.86
N LEU A 4 1.61 3.75 -18.64
CA LEU A 4 1.36 2.49 -19.35
C LEU A 4 2.31 2.41 -20.56
N SER A 5 3.01 1.30 -20.72
CA SER A 5 3.88 1.07 -21.88
C SER A 5 3.05 0.89 -23.15
N PRO A 6 3.49 1.44 -24.31
CA PRO A 6 2.73 1.40 -25.54
C PRO A 6 2.97 0.07 -26.25
N ARG A 7 2.10 -0.93 -26.04
CA ARG A 7 1.95 -2.02 -27.01
C ARG A 7 0.48 -2.27 -27.33
N SER A 8 0.14 -1.87 -28.55
CA SER A 8 -1.00 -2.30 -29.39
C SER A 8 -2.41 -2.15 -28.79
N LEU A 9 -2.95 -0.93 -28.85
CA LEU A 9 -4.39 -0.70 -28.97
C LEU A 9 -4.74 -0.53 -30.47
N PRO A 10 -5.74 -1.23 -31.01
CA PRO A 10 -6.15 -1.05 -32.40
C PRO A 10 -6.69 0.37 -32.63
N LEU A 11 -6.25 0.98 -33.73
CA LEU A 11 -6.67 2.30 -34.18
C LEU A 11 -8.15 2.25 -34.62
N LEU A 12 -9.09 2.56 -33.71
CA LEU A 12 -10.44 2.93 -34.11
C LEU A 12 -10.51 4.42 -34.47
N GLY A 13 -11.12 4.67 -35.63
CA GLY A 13 -11.32 5.99 -36.23
C GLY A 13 -12.05 6.99 -35.33
N ARG A 14 -11.84 8.26 -35.66
CA ARG A 14 -12.27 9.47 -34.93
C ARG A 14 -13.74 9.46 -34.48
N ARG A 15 -13.94 10.04 -33.28
CA ARG A 15 -15.18 10.55 -32.64
C ARG A 15 -16.08 9.53 -31.93
N GLN A 16 -15.68 9.20 -30.71
CA GLN A 16 -16.49 9.28 -29.47
C GLN A 16 -15.59 8.82 -28.33
N THR A 17 -15.55 9.54 -27.20
CA THR A 17 -15.06 8.94 -25.96
C THR A 17 -15.88 7.67 -25.73
N PRO A 18 -15.27 6.49 -25.51
CA PRO A 18 -16.06 5.32 -25.18
C PRO A 18 -16.82 5.65 -23.90
N ARG A 19 -18.14 5.75 -24.02
CA ARG A 19 -18.97 6.38 -23.00
C ARG A 19 -19.04 5.56 -21.71
N PHE A 20 -18.46 4.36 -21.69
CA PHE A 20 -18.47 3.43 -20.56
C PHE A 20 -17.19 2.60 -20.52
N SER A 21 -16.06 3.22 -20.14
CA SER A 21 -14.90 2.46 -19.68
C SER A 21 -14.92 2.36 -18.16
N ARG A 22 -15.08 1.15 -17.60
CA ARG A 22 -15.28 0.94 -16.15
C ARG A 22 -14.41 -0.18 -15.59
N VAL A 23 -14.16 -0.09 -14.28
CA VAL A 23 -13.46 -1.11 -13.50
C VAL A 23 -14.48 -2.16 -13.05
N THR A 24 -14.31 -3.45 -13.31
CA THR A 24 -15.31 -4.45 -12.88
C THR A 24 -14.88 -5.30 -11.70
N HIS A 25 -13.58 -5.53 -11.54
CA HIS A 25 -13.01 -6.24 -10.41
C HIS A 25 -11.66 -5.68 -10.04
N ALA A 26 -11.39 -5.55 -8.74
CA ALA A 26 -10.05 -5.26 -8.26
C ALA A 26 -9.68 -6.13 -7.06
N ARG A 27 -8.52 -6.78 -7.11
CA ARG A 27 -8.02 -7.66 -6.03
C ARG A 27 -6.49 -7.65 -5.94
N LYS A 28 -5.99 -8.18 -4.83
CA LYS A 28 -4.56 -8.49 -4.66
C LYS A 28 -4.14 -9.63 -5.58
N VAL A 29 -2.98 -9.48 -6.23
CA VAL A 29 -2.37 -10.56 -7.00
C VAL A 29 -1.72 -11.52 -6.00
N ASN A 30 -2.26 -12.72 -5.87
CA ASN A 30 -1.60 -13.81 -5.17
C ASN A 30 -0.70 -14.55 -6.17
N GLY A 31 0.49 -13.99 -6.42
CA GLY A 31 1.51 -14.55 -7.32
C GLY A 31 2.85 -14.53 -6.61
N GLY A 32 3.49 -15.70 -6.52
CA GLY A 32 4.55 -15.98 -5.56
C GLY A 32 5.88 -15.29 -5.83
N LEU A 33 6.41 -14.67 -4.78
CA LEU A 33 7.76 -14.96 -4.32
C LEU A 33 7.61 -15.53 -2.90
N ARG A 34 7.98 -16.81 -2.74
CA ARG A 34 8.25 -17.39 -1.43
C ARG A 34 9.40 -16.60 -0.82
N GLN A 35 9.09 -15.59 -0.03
CA GLN A 35 10.05 -15.03 0.89
C GLN A 35 9.29 -14.60 2.14
N LEU A 36 9.37 -15.50 3.11
CA LEU A 36 8.90 -15.42 4.48
C LEU A 36 7.78 -14.39 4.72
N CYS A 37 6.56 -14.89 4.85
CA CYS A 37 5.67 -14.34 5.87
C CYS A 37 6.41 -14.38 7.22
N CYS A 38 7.24 -13.39 7.51
CA CYS A 38 7.36 -12.87 8.86
C CYS A 38 6.16 -11.93 9.03
N TYR A 39 4.97 -12.51 9.05
CA TYR A 39 3.95 -12.12 10.00
C TYR A 39 4.03 -13.22 11.03
N ASP A 40 4.86 -13.01 12.04
CA ASP A 40 4.99 -13.94 13.16
C ASP A 40 3.72 -13.82 14.00
N ASN A 41 2.64 -14.45 13.50
CA ASN A 41 1.41 -14.69 14.25
C ASN A 41 1.42 -16.11 14.86
N GLU A 42 2.44 -16.94 14.55
CA GLU A 42 2.62 -18.27 15.16
C GLU A 42 3.25 -18.22 16.56
N THR A 43 3.83 -17.09 16.97
CA THR A 43 4.36 -16.92 18.34
C THR A 43 3.30 -16.64 19.41
N ARG A 44 2.06 -16.29 19.02
CA ARG A 44 1.05 -15.81 19.99
C ARG A 44 0.34 -16.91 20.79
N GLU A 45 0.40 -18.16 20.36
CA GLU A 45 -0.26 -19.28 21.05
C GLU A 45 0.69 -20.21 21.81
N ASN A 46 2.00 -20.18 21.54
CA ASN A 46 2.99 -21.03 22.23
C ASN A 46 3.67 -20.39 23.45
N LEU A 47 3.45 -19.09 23.72
CA LEU A 47 4.08 -18.35 24.83
C LEU A 47 3.25 -18.31 26.13
N ARG A 48 2.30 -19.24 26.32
CA ARG A 48 1.59 -19.37 27.62
C ARG A 48 2.32 -20.22 28.64
N ASN A 49 3.34 -20.97 28.24
CA ASN A 49 4.08 -21.86 29.13
C ASN A 49 5.59 -21.60 29.04
N ASN A 50 6.06 -20.50 29.64
CA ASN A 50 7.33 -20.43 30.38
C ASN A 50 7.56 -19.02 30.93
N MET A 51 7.64 -18.92 32.25
CA MET A 51 7.88 -17.68 32.98
C MET A 51 9.36 -17.30 32.92
N ALA A 52 9.70 -16.45 31.96
CA ALA A 52 10.71 -15.40 32.08
C ALA A 52 10.24 -14.25 31.17
N ALA A 53 10.08 -13.05 31.72
CA ALA A 53 9.64 -11.90 30.93
C ALA A 53 10.75 -11.54 29.92
N GLU A 54 10.61 -11.98 28.68
CA GLU A 54 11.54 -11.63 27.61
C GLU A 54 11.50 -10.12 27.39
N LYS A 55 12.62 -9.44 27.66
CA LYS A 55 12.76 -7.99 27.49
C LYS A 55 12.56 -7.63 26.03
N ARG A 56 11.77 -6.58 25.78
CA ARG A 56 11.46 -6.11 24.42
C ARG A 56 12.52 -5.14 23.93
N THR A 57 12.78 -5.14 22.63
CA THR A 57 13.73 -4.20 22.01
C THR A 57 12.99 -3.17 21.17
N ILE A 58 13.22 -1.88 21.43
CA ILE A 58 12.71 -0.78 20.62
C ILE A 58 13.69 -0.55 19.48
N SER A 59 13.19 -0.37 18.25
CA SER A 59 14.04 0.00 17.11
C SER A 59 13.62 1.37 16.55
N ALA A 60 14.61 2.24 16.32
CA ALA A 60 14.42 3.53 15.66
C ALA A 60 15.39 3.59 14.48
N ILE A 61 14.83 3.63 13.27
CA ILE A 61 15.60 3.69 12.02
C ILE A 61 15.06 4.86 11.22
N GLY A 62 15.94 5.77 10.78
CA GLY A 62 15.51 6.99 10.10
C GLY A 62 16.66 7.76 9.47
N LEU A 63 16.32 8.80 8.72
CA LEU A 63 17.30 9.72 8.15
C LEU A 63 17.91 10.58 9.25
N LEU A 64 19.25 10.71 9.26
CA LEU A 64 19.97 11.53 10.23
C LEU A 64 19.60 13.02 10.20
N LYS A 65 19.10 13.51 9.06
CA LYS A 65 18.67 14.91 8.91
C LYS A 65 17.24 15.17 9.41
N ASP A 66 16.45 14.11 9.62
CA ASP A 66 15.03 14.25 9.92
C ASP A 66 14.83 14.48 11.42
N VAL A 67 14.07 15.53 11.78
CA VAL A 67 13.77 15.87 13.18
C VAL A 67 12.99 14.74 13.84
N GLU A 68 12.10 14.10 13.09
CA GLU A 68 11.30 12.95 13.51
C GLU A 68 12.17 11.79 13.99
N PHE A 69 13.27 11.50 13.30
CA PHE A 69 14.19 10.44 13.72
C PHE A 69 14.81 10.75 15.10
N HIS A 70 15.23 11.99 15.32
CA HIS A 70 15.79 12.41 16.61
C HIS A 70 14.76 12.38 17.74
N MET A 71 13.51 12.77 17.47
CA MET A 71 12.42 12.65 18.44
C MET A 71 12.17 11.19 18.84
N VAL A 72 12.09 10.28 17.86
CA VAL A 72 11.87 8.85 18.11
C VAL A 72 13.05 8.24 18.85
N LYS A 73 14.29 8.58 18.48
CA LYS A 73 15.51 8.15 19.19
C LYS A 73 15.45 8.54 20.67
N ALA A 74 15.20 9.81 20.97
CA ALA A 74 15.14 10.31 22.34
C ALA A 74 14.03 9.63 23.15
N ALA A 75 12.86 9.41 22.54
CA ALA A 75 11.76 8.69 23.15
C ALA A 75 12.13 7.22 23.46
N ALA A 76 12.76 6.52 22.51
CA ALA A 76 13.18 5.13 22.67
C ALA A 76 14.18 4.96 23.82
N GLU A 77 15.19 5.83 23.88
CA GLU A 77 16.15 5.87 24.99
C GLU A 77 15.47 6.17 26.33
N THR A 78 14.50 7.08 26.35
CA THR A 78 13.76 7.42 27.58
C THR A 78 12.93 6.25 28.09
N ILE A 79 12.28 5.50 27.19
CA ILE A 79 11.46 4.33 27.56
C ILE A 79 12.37 3.23 28.14
N SER A 80 13.46 2.91 27.45
CA SER A 80 14.43 1.89 27.91
C SER A 80 15.03 2.23 29.28
N ARG A 81 15.31 3.51 29.55
CA ARG A 81 15.80 3.96 30.88
C ARG A 81 14.75 3.86 31.98
N LYS A 82 13.48 4.14 31.67
CA LYS A 82 12.38 4.13 32.64
C LYS A 82 11.92 2.72 33.01
N ASP A 83 11.99 1.78 32.08
CA ASP A 83 11.56 0.39 32.26
C ASP A 83 12.67 -0.57 31.82
N GLN A 84 13.69 -0.69 32.68
CA GLN A 84 14.87 -1.53 32.42
C GLN A 84 14.55 -3.03 32.51
N ASP A 85 13.47 -3.40 33.19
CA ASP A 85 13.05 -4.80 33.34
C ASP A 85 12.17 -5.26 32.19
N GLY A 86 11.42 -4.34 31.56
CA GLY A 86 10.60 -4.61 30.38
C GLY A 86 11.34 -4.44 29.04
N PHE A 87 12.41 -3.65 29.00
CA PHE A 87 13.09 -3.30 27.73
C PHE A 87 14.62 -3.48 27.75
N ASN A 88 15.16 -3.88 26.60
CA ASN A 88 16.59 -3.87 26.32
C ASN A 88 17.05 -2.47 25.86
N GLU A 89 18.37 -2.31 25.66
CA GLU A 89 18.93 -1.16 24.97
C GLU A 89 18.31 -1.00 23.56
N PRO A 90 17.86 0.21 23.18
CA PRO A 90 17.20 0.40 21.90
C PRO A 90 18.17 0.28 20.72
N TYR A 91 17.72 -0.34 19.64
CA TYR A 91 18.45 -0.38 18.38
C TYR A 91 18.22 0.90 17.58
N ILE A 92 19.21 1.78 17.52
CA ILE A 92 19.13 3.07 16.83
C ILE A 92 20.01 3.05 15.59
N LEU A 93 19.43 3.26 14.41
CA LEU A 93 20.15 3.31 13.14
C LEU A 93 19.79 4.59 12.37
N GLY A 94 20.67 5.59 12.47
CA GLY A 94 20.58 6.80 11.66
C GLY A 94 21.27 6.59 10.31
N LEU A 95 20.57 6.84 9.22
CA LEU A 95 21.05 6.63 7.85
C LEU A 95 21.21 7.95 7.10
N LEU A 96 22.20 8.00 6.20
CA LEU A 96 22.28 9.04 5.19
C LEU A 96 21.23 8.78 4.09
N GLU A 97 20.96 9.78 3.24
CA GLU A 97 19.95 9.65 2.17
C GLU A 97 20.20 8.46 1.25
N CYS A 98 21.45 8.23 0.84
CA CYS A 98 21.82 7.10 -0.02
C CYS A 98 21.61 5.74 0.66
N ASP A 99 21.93 5.64 1.94
CA ASP A 99 21.80 4.40 2.71
C ASP A 99 20.35 4.12 3.08
N TRP A 100 19.58 5.17 3.32
CA TRP A 100 18.13 5.09 3.51
C TRP A 100 17.44 4.53 2.28
N ASP A 101 17.79 5.03 1.09
CA ASP A 101 17.24 4.49 -0.16
C ASP A 101 17.60 3.00 -0.34
N ALA A 102 18.83 2.60 -0.04
CA ALA A 102 19.25 1.19 -0.08
C ALA A 102 18.50 0.34 0.94
N PHE A 103 18.36 0.84 2.18
CA PHE A 103 17.63 0.20 3.27
C PHE A 103 16.16 -0.03 2.91
N ILE A 104 15.48 1.00 2.40
CA ILE A 104 14.08 0.94 1.98
C ILE A 104 13.91 -0.04 0.82
N ARG A 105 14.82 -0.05 -0.16
CA ARG A 105 14.81 -1.03 -1.26
C ARG A 105 14.97 -2.46 -0.75
N ALA A 106 15.87 -2.70 0.20
CA ALA A 106 16.09 -4.02 0.78
C ALA A 106 14.89 -4.51 1.63
N LYS A 107 14.14 -3.58 2.24
CA LYS A 107 12.93 -3.88 3.01
C LYS A 107 11.65 -3.94 2.17
N ARG A 108 11.73 -3.65 0.87
CA ARG A 108 10.59 -3.55 -0.03
C ARG A 108 9.86 -4.88 -0.13
N LYS A 109 8.56 -4.86 0.21
CA LYS A 109 7.63 -5.94 -0.12
C LYS A 109 6.85 -5.50 -1.35
N HIS A 110 7.08 -6.19 -2.47
CA HIS A 110 6.35 -5.92 -3.70
C HIS A 110 4.88 -6.33 -3.51
N GLU A 111 3.99 -5.34 -3.42
CA GLU A 111 2.55 -5.56 -3.37
C GLU A 111 1.95 -5.20 -4.73
N PHE A 112 1.24 -6.15 -5.32
CA PHE A 112 0.57 -5.96 -6.61
C PHE A 112 -0.94 -6.10 -6.45
N LEU A 113 -1.66 -5.20 -7.12
CA LEU A 113 -3.09 -5.25 -7.31
C LEU A 113 -3.38 -5.39 -8.80
N TYR A 114 -4.60 -5.81 -9.13
CA TYR A 114 -5.09 -5.73 -10.48
C TYR A 114 -6.47 -5.10 -10.55
N MET A 115 -6.79 -4.52 -11.70
CA MET A 115 -8.09 -3.96 -12.04
C MET A 115 -8.49 -4.48 -13.43
N ASP A 116 -9.60 -5.19 -13.53
CA ASP A 116 -10.18 -5.58 -14.82
C ASP A 116 -10.96 -4.40 -15.40
N VAL A 117 -10.72 -4.10 -16.68
CA VAL A 117 -11.29 -2.95 -17.40
C VAL A 117 -12.17 -3.42 -18.53
N GLU A 118 -13.38 -2.86 -18.59
CA GLU A 118 -14.34 -3.04 -19.67
C GLU A 118 -14.53 -1.73 -20.43
N VAL A 119 -14.80 -1.84 -21.73
CA VAL A 119 -15.22 -0.73 -22.59
C VAL A 119 -16.45 -1.19 -23.35
N ASN A 120 -17.55 -0.44 -23.27
CA ASN A 120 -18.83 -0.84 -23.88
C ASN A 120 -19.28 -2.25 -23.45
N HIS A 121 -19.09 -2.59 -22.17
CA HIS A 121 -19.40 -3.91 -21.59
C HIS A 121 -18.58 -5.09 -22.14
N GLU A 122 -17.55 -4.82 -22.93
CA GLU A 122 -16.59 -5.82 -23.38
C GLU A 122 -15.31 -5.70 -22.57
N ARG A 123 -14.82 -6.83 -22.06
CA ARG A 123 -13.56 -6.89 -21.31
C ARG A 123 -12.39 -6.60 -22.24
N VAL A 124 -11.73 -5.47 -22.05
CA VAL A 124 -10.58 -5.04 -22.86
C VAL A 124 -9.26 -5.54 -22.27
N GLY A 125 -9.16 -5.65 -20.95
CA GLY A 125 -7.94 -6.16 -20.35
C GLY A 125 -7.86 -6.01 -18.84
N ARG A 126 -6.66 -6.23 -18.32
CA ARG A 126 -6.33 -6.14 -16.90
C ARG A 126 -5.14 -5.20 -16.70
N LEU A 127 -5.34 -4.20 -15.85
CA LEU A 127 -4.27 -3.36 -15.34
C LEU A 127 -3.66 -4.05 -14.12
N VAL A 128 -2.34 -4.23 -14.11
CA VAL A 128 -1.61 -4.70 -12.93
C VAL A 128 -0.82 -3.52 -12.38
N ILE A 129 -1.01 -3.24 -11.09
CA ILE A 129 -0.49 -2.04 -10.43
C ILE A 129 0.38 -2.49 -9.27
N GLU A 130 1.61 -2.03 -9.25
CA GLU A 130 2.49 -2.17 -8.10
C GLU A 130 2.27 -1.01 -7.11
N LEU A 131 2.20 -1.34 -5.82
CA LEU A 131 2.11 -0.37 -4.73
C LEU A 131 3.48 -0.15 -4.09
N PHE A 132 3.94 1.10 -4.08
CA PHE A 132 5.15 1.55 -3.38
C PHE A 132 4.88 1.77 -1.88
N SER A 133 4.41 0.72 -1.21
CA SER A 133 3.97 0.76 0.20
C SER A 133 5.10 1.16 1.17
N GLU A 134 6.35 0.91 0.79
CA GLU A 134 7.55 1.28 1.54
C GLU A 134 7.79 2.80 1.55
N ARG A 135 7.33 3.52 0.52
CA ARG A 135 7.45 4.97 0.41
C ARG A 135 6.17 5.70 0.80
N LEU A 136 5.01 5.16 0.42
CA LEU A 136 3.71 5.81 0.58
C LEU A 136 2.72 4.86 1.30
N PRO A 137 2.98 4.46 2.55
CA PRO A 137 2.21 3.41 3.23
C PRO A 137 0.73 3.77 3.37
N ARG A 138 0.41 5.02 3.74
CA ARG A 138 -0.98 5.49 3.90
C ARG A 138 -1.73 5.53 2.57
N THR A 139 -1.10 6.10 1.53
CA THR A 139 -1.70 6.19 0.20
C THR A 139 -1.91 4.82 -0.42
N CYS A 140 -0.95 3.91 -0.28
CA CYS A 140 -1.05 2.54 -0.78
C CYS A 140 -2.12 1.74 -0.02
N CYS A 141 -2.22 1.91 1.31
CA CYS A 141 -3.28 1.28 2.11
C CYS A 141 -4.67 1.73 1.67
N ASN A 142 -4.87 3.05 1.54
CA ASN A 142 -6.13 3.62 1.06
C ASN A 142 -6.49 3.13 -0.35
N PHE A 143 -5.54 3.18 -1.29
CA PHE A 143 -5.76 2.72 -2.66
C PHE A 143 -6.13 1.23 -2.69
N ARG A 144 -5.45 0.40 -1.87
CA ARG A 144 -5.75 -1.03 -1.73
C ARG A 144 -7.15 -1.27 -1.19
N GLU A 145 -7.56 -0.55 -0.16
CA GLU A 145 -8.90 -0.68 0.44
C GLU A 145 -10.00 -0.30 -0.55
N LEU A 146 -9.79 0.76 -1.34
CA LEU A 146 -10.71 1.15 -2.43
C LEU A 146 -10.75 0.10 -3.55
N CYS A 147 -9.62 -0.52 -3.89
CA CYS A 147 -9.61 -1.63 -4.85
C CYS A 147 -10.38 -2.85 -4.31
N LEU A 148 -10.17 -3.22 -3.04
CA LEU A 148 -10.80 -4.40 -2.44
C LEU A 148 -12.26 -4.18 -2.04
N GLY A 149 -12.65 -2.93 -1.80
CA GLY A 149 -13.98 -2.54 -1.34
C GLY A 149 -14.29 -3.02 0.08
N THR A 150 -13.29 -2.95 0.97
CA THR A 150 -13.42 -3.40 2.37
C THR A 150 -14.07 -2.37 3.28
N ASN A 151 -14.22 -1.11 2.82
CA ASN A 151 -14.66 0.00 3.64
C ASN A 151 -16.02 0.55 3.15
N THR A 152 -16.76 1.14 4.07
CA THR A 152 -18.03 1.83 3.82
C THR A 152 -18.09 3.09 4.66
N GLU A 153 -18.73 4.15 4.15
CA GLU A 153 -19.00 5.37 4.90
C GLU A 153 -20.46 5.42 5.35
N THR A 154 -20.67 5.37 6.66
CA THR A 154 -22.00 5.26 7.30
C THR A 154 -22.49 6.59 7.89
N GLU A 155 -21.59 7.53 8.17
CA GLU A 155 -21.92 8.74 8.93
C GLU A 155 -22.70 9.78 8.13
N ARG A 156 -22.50 9.81 6.80
CA ARG A 156 -23.00 10.87 5.92
C ARG A 156 -24.04 10.40 4.90
N HIS A 157 -24.28 9.09 4.83
CA HIS A 157 -25.12 8.48 3.80
C HIS A 157 -26.01 7.38 4.39
N ASP A 158 -27.30 7.43 4.05
CA ASP A 158 -28.28 6.37 4.30
C ASP A 158 -28.92 5.96 2.96
N PRO A 159 -28.67 4.75 2.44
CA PRO A 159 -27.82 3.69 3.01
C PRO A 159 -26.32 4.02 2.93
N PRO A 160 -25.46 3.29 3.68
CA PRO A 160 -24.01 3.52 3.70
C PRO A 160 -23.38 3.51 2.32
N LEU A 161 -22.51 4.49 2.05
CA LEU A 161 -21.80 4.59 0.79
C LEU A 161 -20.69 3.53 0.74
N LYS A 162 -20.69 2.70 -0.31
CA LYS A 162 -19.62 1.72 -0.54
C LYS A 162 -18.39 2.41 -1.10
N LEU A 163 -17.26 2.28 -0.40
CA LEU A 163 -15.99 2.88 -0.81
C LEU A 163 -15.19 1.87 -1.63
N TRP A 164 -15.45 1.82 -2.93
CA TRP A 164 -14.70 0.95 -3.84
C TRP A 164 -14.53 1.52 -5.25
N TYR A 165 -13.56 0.97 -6.00
CA TYR A 165 -13.40 1.27 -7.42
C TYR A 165 -14.21 0.36 -8.33
N LYS A 166 -14.79 -0.73 -7.81
CA LYS A 166 -15.68 -1.56 -8.62
C LYS A 166 -16.79 -0.67 -9.19
N ASP A 167 -17.04 -0.85 -10.47
CA ASP A 167 -18.03 -0.16 -11.28
C ASP A 167 -17.75 1.33 -11.54
N SER A 168 -16.65 1.89 -11.03
CA SER A 168 -16.19 3.26 -11.32
C SER A 168 -15.78 3.42 -12.79
N ILE A 169 -16.08 4.58 -13.38
CA ILE A 169 -15.68 4.90 -14.75
C ILE A 169 -14.36 5.68 -14.83
N PHE A 170 -13.78 5.72 -16.02
CA PHE A 170 -12.73 6.68 -16.37
C PHE A 170 -13.37 7.93 -16.99
N HIS A 171 -13.61 8.97 -16.18
CA HIS A 171 -14.26 10.21 -16.62
C HIS A 171 -13.38 11.06 -17.54
N ARG A 172 -12.07 10.81 -17.58
CA ARG A 172 -11.15 11.55 -18.47
C ARG A 172 -10.09 10.64 -19.08
N VAL A 173 -10.00 10.70 -20.40
CA VAL A 173 -8.98 10.01 -21.19
C VAL A 173 -8.27 11.05 -22.05
N VAL A 174 -6.98 11.22 -21.83
CA VAL A 174 -6.11 12.09 -22.65
C VAL A 174 -5.28 11.20 -23.57
N PRO A 175 -5.53 11.19 -24.89
CA PRO A 175 -4.72 10.42 -25.84
C PRO A 175 -3.25 10.81 -25.72
N ASN A 176 -2.36 9.81 -25.70
CA ASN A 176 -0.91 9.98 -25.48
C ASN A 176 -0.54 10.68 -24.16
N GLY A 177 -1.47 10.72 -23.20
CA GLY A 177 -1.26 11.29 -21.88
C GLY A 177 -1.60 10.28 -20.80
N TRP A 178 -2.63 10.58 -20.02
CA TRP A 178 -3.07 9.75 -18.90
C TRP A 178 -4.56 9.44 -18.99
N ILE A 179 -4.95 8.39 -18.28
CA ILE A 179 -6.33 8.11 -17.91
C ILE A 179 -6.55 8.56 -16.47
N GLN A 180 -7.72 9.11 -16.20
CA GLN A 180 -8.16 9.47 -14.87
C GLN A 180 -9.52 8.83 -14.63
N GLY A 181 -9.66 8.19 -13.49
CA GLY A 181 -10.89 7.56 -13.06
C GLY A 181 -10.98 7.53 -11.54
N GLY A 182 -12.01 6.85 -11.06
CA GLY A 182 -12.44 6.90 -9.67
C GLY A 182 -13.36 8.09 -9.42
N GLY A 183 -14.36 7.90 -8.56
CA GLY A 183 -15.32 8.94 -8.20
C GLY A 183 -16.18 9.43 -9.36
N GLU A 184 -17.35 8.80 -9.53
CA GLU A 184 -18.56 9.39 -10.09
C GLU A 184 -19.73 8.62 -9.43
N PHE A 185 -20.31 9.21 -8.40
CA PHE A 185 -21.64 8.87 -7.89
C PHE A 185 -22.51 10.10 -8.07
#